data_AF-A0A2T6DVZ9-F1
#
_entry.id   AF-A0A2T6DVZ9-F1
#
_cell.length_a   1.000
_cell.length_b   1.000
_cell.length_c   1.000
_cell.angle_alpha   90.00
_cell.angle_beta   90.00
_cell.angle_gamma   90.00
#
_symmetry.space_group_name_H-M   'P 1'
#
loop_
_entity.id
_entity.type
_entity.pdbx_description
1 polymer ?
#
loop_
_entity_poly.entity_id
_entity_poly.type
_entity_poly.pdbx_seq_one_letter_code
_entity_poly.pdbx_strand_id
1 'polypeptide(L)'
;MRYAYYVLLFVCVLTVSVMGFRGSRSVKPPLEVFPDMDRQAKYKPQSASVFFADGRADRPLPPGVVARGELRDDSELFRGKNAAGQWINHFPAAVKIDARLMERGRERFTIYCQPCHGAVGDGNGITKQYGMGVTPSYHIDRIVNLTDGEIFNTITNGRNTMLPYGDKLVPEDRWAVVAYVRALQRAQLGTVKDVPPSHKSELGLQ
;
A
#
# COMPACT_ATOMS: atom_id res chain seq x y z
N MET A 1 -12.09 -67.21 19.71
CA MET A 1 -12.04 -66.23 20.82
C MET A 1 -10.68 -65.55 20.95
N ARG A 2 -9.57 -66.26 21.24
CA ARG A 2 -8.23 -65.65 21.44
C ARG A 2 -7.72 -64.80 20.27
N TYR A 3 -7.89 -65.28 19.04
CA TYR A 3 -7.47 -64.55 17.83
C TYR A 3 -8.31 -63.29 17.54
N ALA A 4 -9.58 -63.26 17.97
CA ALA A 4 -10.44 -62.09 17.77
C ALA A 4 -9.93 -60.88 18.56
N TYR A 5 -9.42 -61.10 19.78
CA TYR A 5 -8.82 -60.04 20.61
C TYR A 5 -7.52 -59.50 20.02
N TYR A 6 -6.68 -60.37 19.43
CA TYR A 6 -5.45 -59.92 18.76
C TYR A 6 -5.75 -59.12 17.49
N VAL A 7 -6.74 -59.54 16.70
CA VAL A 7 -7.18 -58.80 15.51
C VAL A 7 -7.75 -57.43 15.90
N LEU A 8 -8.61 -57.38 16.93
CA LEU A 8 -9.16 -56.11 17.42
C LEU A 8 -8.06 -55.17 17.91
N LEU A 9 -7.11 -55.67 18.72
CA LEU A 9 -6.00 -54.87 19.23
C LEU A 9 -5.11 -54.34 18.11
N PHE A 10 -4.82 -55.17 17.10
CA PHE A 10 -4.07 -54.74 15.92
C PHE A 10 -4.81 -53.63 15.16
N VAL A 11 -6.12 -53.76 14.94
CA VAL A 11 -6.93 -52.73 14.28
C VAL A 11 -6.93 -51.42 15.08
N CYS A 12 -7.09 -51.48 16.40
CA CYS A 12 -7.03 -50.28 17.26
C CYS A 12 -5.67 -49.59 17.16
N VAL A 13 -4.57 -50.33 17.28
CA VAL A 13 -3.20 -49.75 17.18
C VAL A 13 -2.97 -49.15 15.79
N LEU A 14 -3.40 -49.83 14.73
CA LEU A 14 -3.29 -49.35 13.36
C LEU A 14 -4.07 -48.03 13.17
N THR A 15 -5.32 -47.97 13.65
CA THR A 15 -6.16 -46.77 13.51
C THR A 15 -5.59 -45.56 14.25
N VAL A 16 -5.11 -45.73 15.49
CA VAL A 16 -4.50 -44.64 16.27
C VAL A 16 -3.18 -44.18 15.64
N SER A 17 -2.38 -45.10 15.09
CA SER A 17 -1.12 -44.78 14.41
C SER A 17 -1.35 -43.97 13.12
N VAL A 18 -2.38 -44.31 12.34
CA VAL A 18 -2.67 -43.67 11.05
C VAL A 18 -3.42 -42.34 11.23
N MET A 19 -4.44 -42.30 12.08
CA MET A 19 -5.27 -41.09 12.26
C MET A 19 -4.72 -40.13 13.34
N GLY A 20 -3.75 -40.59 14.12
CA GLY A 20 -3.21 -39.85 15.25
C GLY A 20 -4.21 -39.70 16.40
N PHE A 21 -3.79 -39.02 17.46
CA PHE A 21 -4.69 -38.64 18.54
C PHE A 21 -5.54 -37.44 18.11
N ARG A 22 -6.85 -37.52 18.40
CA ARG A 22 -7.80 -36.42 18.19
C ARG A 22 -7.27 -35.16 18.87
N GLY A 23 -7.17 -34.06 18.12
CA GLY A 23 -6.68 -32.76 18.62
C GLY A 23 -5.17 -32.52 18.46
N SER A 24 -4.43 -33.46 17.86
CA SER A 24 -3.03 -33.21 17.47
C SER A 24 -2.97 -32.13 16.38
N ARG A 25 -1.98 -31.23 16.50
CA ARG A 25 -1.72 -30.17 15.50
C ARG A 25 -0.69 -30.66 14.51
N SER A 26 -0.94 -30.43 13.22
CA SER A 26 -0.02 -30.73 12.13
C SER A 26 0.38 -29.44 11.41
N VAL A 27 1.64 -29.37 10.95
CA VAL A 27 2.12 -28.31 10.04
C VAL A 27 1.87 -28.65 8.57
N LYS A 28 1.47 -29.90 8.27
CA LYS A 28 1.11 -30.32 6.92
C LYS A 28 -0.28 -29.80 6.57
N PRO A 29 -0.58 -29.58 5.28
CA PRO A 29 -1.94 -29.30 4.83
C PRO A 29 -2.93 -30.33 5.38
N PRO A 30 -4.15 -29.91 5.77
CA PRO A 30 -5.20 -30.81 6.21
C PRO A 30 -5.51 -31.89 5.15
N LEU A 31 -5.93 -33.06 5.61
CA LEU A 31 -6.43 -34.10 4.72
C LEU A 31 -7.82 -33.70 4.19
N GLU A 32 -7.95 -33.60 2.88
CA GLU A 32 -9.21 -33.29 2.20
C GLU A 32 -9.85 -34.58 1.69
N VAL A 33 -11.03 -34.93 2.23
CA VAL A 33 -11.72 -36.19 1.85
C VAL A 33 -12.42 -36.08 0.49
N PHE A 34 -12.95 -34.91 0.15
CA PHE A 34 -13.67 -34.66 -1.10
C PHE A 34 -13.23 -33.34 -1.76
N PRO A 35 -12.05 -33.29 -2.40
CA PRO A 35 -11.49 -32.03 -2.90
C PRO A 35 -11.96 -31.63 -4.32
N ASP A 36 -13.06 -32.22 -4.81
CA ASP A 36 -13.48 -32.18 -6.23
C ASP A 36 -13.58 -30.75 -6.81
N MET A 37 -14.02 -29.79 -5.99
CA MET A 37 -14.17 -28.37 -6.40
C MET A 37 -13.30 -27.39 -5.61
N ASP A 38 -12.36 -27.89 -4.81
CA ASP A 38 -11.39 -27.06 -4.07
C ASP A 38 -10.33 -26.51 -5.02
N ARG A 39 -9.86 -27.36 -5.94
CA ARG A 39 -8.89 -27.05 -7.00
C ARG A 39 -9.55 -27.18 -8.37
N GLN A 40 -10.18 -26.10 -8.79
CA GLN A 40 -10.89 -26.04 -10.07
C GLN A 40 -9.92 -25.86 -11.24
N ALA A 41 -10.29 -26.39 -12.41
CA ALA A 41 -9.55 -26.21 -13.68
C ALA A 41 -9.72 -24.81 -14.28
N LYS A 42 -9.52 -23.76 -13.46
CA LYS A 42 -9.48 -22.36 -13.86
C LYS A 42 -8.46 -21.61 -13.01
N TYR A 43 -7.87 -20.58 -13.58
CA TYR A 43 -6.96 -19.72 -12.83
C TYR A 43 -7.74 -18.73 -11.97
N LYS A 44 -7.28 -18.58 -10.72
CA LYS A 44 -7.70 -17.49 -9.82
C LYS A 44 -6.66 -16.34 -9.90
N PRO A 45 -7.01 -15.11 -9.49
CA PRO A 45 -6.01 -14.05 -9.34
C PRO A 45 -4.83 -14.53 -8.48
N GLN A 46 -3.61 -14.21 -8.89
CA GLN A 46 -2.36 -14.60 -8.22
C GLN A 46 -2.15 -16.12 -8.08
N SER A 47 -2.77 -16.92 -8.95
CA SER A 47 -2.54 -18.37 -9.00
C SER A 47 -1.30 -18.75 -9.81
N ALA A 48 -0.74 -19.92 -9.51
CA ALA A 48 0.35 -20.51 -10.28
C ALA A 48 -0.17 -21.08 -11.61
N SER A 49 0.70 -21.05 -12.63
CA SER A 49 0.46 -21.68 -13.93
C SER A 49 1.67 -22.54 -14.32
N VAL A 50 1.41 -23.75 -14.79
CA VAL A 50 2.45 -24.65 -15.34
C VAL A 50 2.75 -24.38 -16.82
N PHE A 51 1.93 -23.55 -17.47
CA PHE A 51 2.04 -23.27 -18.90
C PHE A 51 3.10 -22.19 -19.21
N PHE A 52 3.18 -21.14 -18.40
CA PHE A 52 4.12 -20.04 -18.60
C PHE A 52 5.42 -20.26 -17.84
N ALA A 53 6.54 -19.85 -18.44
CA ALA A 53 7.89 -20.05 -17.87
C ALA A 53 8.11 -19.35 -16.53
N ASP A 54 7.39 -18.27 -16.24
CA ASP A 54 7.48 -17.52 -14.99
C ASP A 54 6.55 -18.07 -13.88
N GLY A 55 5.80 -19.13 -14.17
CA GLY A 55 4.91 -19.79 -13.21
C GLY A 55 3.65 -18.98 -12.87
N ARG A 56 3.39 -17.84 -13.51
CA ARG A 56 2.29 -16.93 -13.15
C ARG A 56 1.10 -17.11 -14.08
N ALA A 57 -0.10 -17.24 -13.51
CA ALA A 57 -1.33 -17.14 -14.28
C ALA A 57 -1.62 -15.70 -14.72
N ASP A 58 -1.34 -14.71 -13.86
CA ASP A 58 -1.52 -13.30 -14.16
C ASP A 58 -0.48 -12.85 -15.19
N ARG A 59 -0.95 -12.45 -16.39
CA ARG A 59 -0.07 -11.98 -17.47
C ARG A 59 0.11 -10.46 -17.42
N PRO A 60 1.33 -9.96 -17.67
CA PRO A 60 1.54 -8.53 -17.83
C PRO A 60 0.77 -8.03 -19.06
N LEU A 61 0.23 -6.82 -18.96
CA LEU A 61 -0.38 -6.15 -20.09
C LEU A 61 0.68 -5.83 -21.15
N PRO A 62 0.39 -6.02 -22.46
CA PRO A 62 1.28 -5.57 -23.51
C PRO A 62 1.50 -4.04 -23.43
N PRO A 63 2.70 -3.53 -23.76
CA PRO A 63 2.95 -2.09 -23.74
C PRO A 63 2.00 -1.31 -24.66
N GLY A 64 1.55 -0.14 -24.22
CA GLY A 64 0.73 0.78 -25.01
C GLY A 64 -0.77 0.48 -25.07
N VAL A 65 -1.25 -0.57 -24.39
CA VAL A 65 -2.69 -0.85 -24.33
C VAL A 65 -3.40 0.09 -23.35
N VAL A 66 -4.60 0.55 -23.73
CA VAL A 66 -5.48 1.38 -22.91
C VAL A 66 -6.79 0.65 -22.68
N ALA A 67 -7.14 0.37 -21.43
CA ALA A 67 -8.39 -0.28 -21.09
C ALA A 67 -9.57 0.71 -21.22
N ARG A 68 -10.77 0.20 -21.49
CA ARG A 68 -11.99 1.03 -21.52
C ARG A 68 -12.20 1.67 -20.15
N GLY A 69 -12.35 3.00 -20.13
CA GLY A 69 -12.48 3.79 -18.90
C GLY A 69 -11.15 4.25 -18.29
N GLU A 70 -10.02 3.76 -18.78
CA GLU A 70 -8.67 4.10 -18.28
C GLU A 70 -7.90 5.02 -19.25
N LEU A 71 -8.62 5.84 -20.03
CA LEU A 71 -8.01 6.77 -20.98
C LEU A 71 -7.12 7.82 -20.28
N ARG A 72 -7.50 8.21 -19.05
CA ARG A 72 -6.73 9.15 -18.20
C ARG A 72 -6.44 10.48 -18.92
N ASP A 73 -7.49 11.09 -19.46
CA ASP A 73 -7.42 12.36 -20.22
C ASP A 73 -7.01 13.55 -19.35
N ASP A 74 -7.43 13.59 -18.08
CA ASP A 74 -7.05 14.65 -17.15
C ASP A 74 -5.58 14.54 -16.75
N SER A 75 -4.72 15.26 -17.47
CA SER A 75 -3.28 15.27 -17.20
C SER A 75 -2.94 15.79 -15.80
N GLU A 76 -3.71 16.72 -15.25
CA GLU A 76 -3.45 17.24 -13.91
C GLU A 76 -3.73 16.14 -12.88
N LEU A 77 -4.89 15.48 -12.96
CA LEU A 77 -5.26 14.41 -12.04
C LEU A 77 -4.35 13.18 -12.13
N PHE A 78 -4.05 12.71 -13.34
CA PHE A 78 -3.36 11.43 -13.54
C PHE A 78 -1.84 11.55 -13.66
N ARG A 79 -1.31 12.72 -14.00
CA ARG A 79 0.14 12.93 -14.22
C ARG A 79 0.73 14.06 -13.36
N GLY A 80 -0.07 14.90 -12.72
CA GLY A 80 0.41 16.07 -11.99
C GLY A 80 1.00 17.16 -12.88
N LYS A 81 0.63 17.18 -14.17
CA LYS A 81 1.15 18.13 -15.16
C LYS A 81 0.02 18.83 -15.88
N ASN A 82 0.21 20.12 -16.16
CA ASN A 82 -0.68 20.89 -17.03
C ASN A 82 -0.56 20.43 -18.50
N ALA A 83 -1.40 20.99 -19.38
CA ALA A 83 -1.39 20.68 -20.81
C ALA A 83 -0.05 20.99 -21.52
N ALA A 84 0.74 21.91 -20.97
CA ALA A 84 2.08 22.25 -21.49
C ALA A 84 3.19 21.31 -20.97
N GLY A 85 2.84 20.30 -20.14
CA GLY A 85 3.79 19.34 -19.58
C GLY A 85 4.58 19.84 -18.37
N GLN A 86 4.22 21.00 -17.82
CA GLN A 86 4.83 21.59 -16.63
C GLN A 86 4.14 21.06 -15.37
N TRP A 87 4.90 20.94 -14.28
CA TRP A 87 4.35 20.50 -13.00
C TRP A 87 3.41 21.55 -12.40
N ILE A 88 2.27 21.10 -11.91
CA ILE A 88 1.30 21.97 -11.24
C ILE A 88 1.68 22.18 -9.78
N ASN A 89 1.45 23.40 -9.28
CA ASN A 89 1.64 23.74 -7.86
C ASN A 89 0.29 24.06 -7.20
N HIS A 90 -0.71 23.26 -7.54
CA HIS A 90 -2.07 23.32 -7.03
C HIS A 90 -2.70 21.92 -7.12
N PHE A 91 -3.80 21.72 -6.41
CA PHE A 91 -4.58 20.48 -6.51
C PHE A 91 -5.50 20.52 -7.73
N PRO A 92 -5.63 19.42 -8.50
CA PRO A 92 -6.54 19.35 -9.64
C PRO A 92 -7.98 19.66 -9.24
N ALA A 93 -8.76 20.26 -10.15
CA ALA A 93 -10.14 20.68 -9.88
C ALA A 93 -11.07 19.53 -9.43
N ALA A 94 -10.79 18.30 -9.86
CA ALA A 94 -11.52 17.10 -9.43
C ALA A 94 -11.29 16.72 -7.96
N VAL A 95 -10.20 17.21 -7.35
CA VAL A 95 -9.81 16.89 -5.96
C VAL A 95 -10.34 17.97 -5.02
N LYS A 96 -11.36 17.62 -4.23
CA LYS A 96 -11.88 18.50 -3.18
C LYS A 96 -11.03 18.39 -1.91
N ILE A 97 -10.41 19.49 -1.48
CA ILE A 97 -9.66 19.56 -0.23
C ILE A 97 -10.63 19.79 0.93
N ASP A 98 -10.94 18.73 1.67
CA ASP A 98 -11.76 18.78 2.88
C ASP A 98 -11.22 17.83 3.96
N ALA A 99 -11.86 17.81 5.13
CA ALA A 99 -11.43 16.96 6.25
C ALA A 99 -11.42 15.47 5.91
N ARG A 100 -12.32 15.02 5.00
CA ARG A 100 -12.36 13.62 4.56
C ARG A 100 -11.14 13.27 3.72
N LEU A 101 -10.75 14.15 2.78
CA LEU A 101 -9.53 13.97 2.01
C LEU A 101 -8.31 13.94 2.93
N MET A 102 -8.24 14.84 3.91
CA MET A 102 -7.14 14.90 4.86
C MET A 102 -7.01 13.63 5.70
N GLU A 103 -8.12 13.10 6.21
CA GLU A 103 -8.12 11.84 6.96
C GLU A 103 -7.73 10.65 6.08
N ARG A 104 -8.21 10.63 4.82
CA ARG A 104 -7.79 9.63 3.85
C ARG A 104 -6.29 9.72 3.55
N GLY A 105 -5.77 10.93 3.39
CA GLY A 105 -4.35 11.21 3.18
C GLY A 105 -3.51 10.73 4.34
N ARG A 106 -3.95 11.00 5.58
CA ARG A 106 -3.31 10.50 6.81
C ARG A 106 -3.27 8.98 6.85
N GLU A 107 -4.41 8.31 6.60
CA GLU A 107 -4.52 6.85 6.58
C GLU A 107 -3.52 6.24 5.58
N ARG A 108 -3.53 6.74 4.33
CA ARG A 108 -2.65 6.24 3.26
C ARG A 108 -1.18 6.54 3.54
N PHE A 109 -0.87 7.72 4.07
CA PHE A 109 0.47 8.08 4.49
C PHE A 109 0.99 7.14 5.58
N THR A 110 0.20 6.88 6.61
CA THR A 110 0.58 6.00 7.72
C THR A 110 0.86 4.58 7.25
N ILE A 111 0.10 4.08 6.27
CA ILE A 111 0.30 2.72 5.72
C ILE A 111 1.55 2.64 4.83
N TYR A 112 1.71 3.57 3.89
CA TYR A 112 2.70 3.42 2.80
C TYR A 112 3.96 4.28 2.95
N CYS A 113 3.88 5.43 3.61
CA CYS A 113 4.95 6.44 3.60
C CYS A 113 5.66 6.54 4.95
N GLN A 114 4.91 6.51 6.05
CA GLN A 114 5.41 6.64 7.42
C GLN A 114 6.52 5.63 7.79
N PRO A 115 6.49 4.35 7.35
CA PRO A 115 7.56 3.41 7.70
C PRO A 115 8.96 3.90 7.31
N CYS A 116 9.07 4.68 6.23
CA CYS A 116 10.33 5.25 5.77
C CYS A 116 10.49 6.73 6.17
N HIS A 117 9.44 7.54 6.02
CA HIS A 117 9.51 9.00 6.19
C HIS A 117 9.25 9.49 7.62
N GLY A 118 8.84 8.62 8.53
CA GLY A 118 8.50 8.98 9.91
C GLY A 118 7.07 9.54 10.03
N ALA A 119 6.51 9.50 11.24
CA ALA A 119 5.13 9.94 11.50
C ALA A 119 4.93 11.45 11.29
N VAL A 120 5.98 12.22 11.55
CA VAL A 120 6.03 13.69 11.37
C VAL A 120 6.73 14.10 10.09
N GLY A 121 7.13 13.15 9.23
CA GLY A 121 7.79 13.44 7.96
C GLY A 121 9.25 13.91 8.07
N ASP A 122 9.94 13.58 9.16
CA ASP A 122 11.32 13.98 9.44
C ASP A 122 12.38 13.06 8.82
N GLY A 123 11.97 12.01 8.10
CA GLY A 123 12.87 11.01 7.53
C GLY A 123 13.38 9.97 8.53
N ASN A 124 12.84 9.95 9.76
CA ASN A 124 13.23 9.00 10.81
C ASN A 124 12.22 7.86 10.97
N GLY A 125 11.76 7.28 9.85
CA GLY A 125 10.93 6.08 9.89
C GLY A 125 11.66 4.85 10.44
N ILE A 126 10.89 3.82 10.83
CA ILE A 126 11.43 2.58 11.40
C ILE A 126 12.45 1.90 10.47
N THR A 127 12.33 2.04 9.16
CA THR A 127 13.27 1.44 8.19
C THR A 127 14.69 2.01 8.30
N LYS A 128 14.87 3.19 8.91
CA LYS A 128 16.19 3.77 9.17
C LYS A 128 17.04 2.88 10.07
N GLN A 129 16.42 2.18 11.03
CA GLN A 129 17.11 1.21 11.91
C GLN A 129 17.65 0.00 11.14
N TYR A 130 17.11 -0.26 9.95
CA TYR A 130 17.52 -1.36 9.08
C TYR A 130 18.41 -0.91 7.91
N GLY A 131 19.02 0.28 8.01
CA GLY A 131 19.99 0.78 7.03
C GLY A 131 19.41 1.61 5.88
N MET A 132 18.09 1.84 5.83
CA MET A 132 17.47 2.77 4.87
C MET A 132 17.55 4.22 5.38
N GLY A 133 18.78 4.74 5.51
CA GLY A 133 19.05 6.04 6.14
C GLY A 133 18.98 7.27 5.24
N VAL A 134 18.71 7.09 3.94
CA VAL A 134 18.74 8.17 2.93
C VAL A 134 17.39 8.85 2.70
N THR A 135 16.37 8.52 3.50
CA THR A 135 15.05 9.13 3.38
C THR A 135 15.09 10.60 3.81
N PRO A 136 14.79 11.57 2.91
CA PRO A 136 14.83 12.98 3.26
C PRO A 136 13.65 13.36 4.17
N SER A 137 13.90 14.33 5.05
CA SER A 137 12.85 15.07 5.74
C SER A 137 12.04 15.91 4.74
N TYR A 138 10.72 16.01 4.93
CA TYR A 138 9.86 16.88 4.13
C TYR A 138 10.04 18.36 4.45
N HIS A 139 10.73 18.67 5.55
CA HIS A 139 10.86 20.02 6.10
C HIS A 139 12.09 20.78 5.60
N ILE A 140 12.87 20.19 4.69
CA ILE A 140 14.01 20.87 4.06
C ILE A 140 13.54 21.73 2.88
N ASP A 141 14.16 22.89 2.67
CA ASP A 141 13.79 23.87 1.63
C ASP A 141 13.59 23.24 0.25
N ARG A 142 14.49 22.33 -0.14
CA ARG A 142 14.42 21.64 -1.43
C ARG A 142 13.10 20.86 -1.62
N ILE A 143 12.58 20.23 -0.57
CA ILE A 143 11.34 19.43 -0.62
C ILE A 143 10.11 20.29 -0.42
N VAL A 144 10.19 21.30 0.44
CA VAL A 144 9.11 22.30 0.63
C VAL A 144 8.79 23.00 -0.69
N ASN A 145 9.82 23.36 -1.46
CA ASN A 145 9.69 24.06 -2.73
C ASN A 145 9.38 23.17 -3.95
N LEU A 146 9.27 21.83 -3.78
CA LEU A 146 8.76 20.99 -4.87
C LEU A 146 7.33 21.39 -5.18
N THR A 147 6.93 21.28 -6.43
CA THR A 147 5.53 21.47 -6.83
C THR A 147 4.67 20.27 -6.41
N ASP A 148 3.36 20.48 -6.22
CA ASP A 148 2.44 19.39 -5.85
C ASP A 148 2.46 18.25 -6.88
N GLY A 149 2.54 18.58 -8.17
CA GLY A 149 2.67 17.63 -9.27
C GLY A 149 3.96 16.79 -9.22
N GLU A 150 5.08 17.37 -8.78
CA GLU A 150 6.34 16.62 -8.60
C GLU A 150 6.27 15.62 -7.45
N ILE A 151 5.61 16.00 -6.35
CA ILE A 151 5.38 15.08 -5.23
C ILE A 151 4.47 13.93 -5.69
N PHE A 152 3.37 14.25 -6.37
CA PHE A 152 2.47 13.26 -6.98
C PHE A 152 3.22 12.29 -7.92
N ASN A 153 4.09 12.82 -8.78
CA ASN A 153 4.90 12.02 -9.68
C ASN A 153 5.91 11.14 -8.94
N THR A 154 6.53 11.65 -7.88
CA THR A 154 7.45 10.88 -7.03
C THR A 154 6.74 9.67 -6.41
N ILE A 155 5.50 9.84 -5.96
CA ILE A 155 4.69 8.72 -5.45
C ILE A 155 4.35 7.74 -6.58
N THR A 156 3.99 8.25 -7.76
CA THR A 156 3.56 7.43 -8.90
C THR A 156 4.69 6.60 -9.50
N ASN A 157 5.82 7.23 -9.78
CA ASN A 157 6.90 6.67 -10.58
C ASN A 157 8.17 6.37 -9.77
N GLY A 158 8.19 6.74 -8.48
CA GLY A 158 9.39 6.63 -7.65
C GLY A 158 10.39 7.75 -7.93
N ARG A 159 11.48 7.76 -7.16
CA ARG A 159 12.61 8.67 -7.33
C ARG A 159 13.87 8.11 -6.68
N ASN A 160 14.96 7.99 -7.43
CA ASN A 160 16.22 7.42 -6.95
C ASN A 160 16.01 6.03 -6.32
N THR A 161 16.24 5.90 -5.01
CA THR A 161 16.06 4.68 -4.24
C THR A 161 14.62 4.45 -3.78
N MET A 162 13.74 5.44 -3.91
CA MET A 162 12.32 5.29 -3.62
C MET A 162 11.61 4.62 -4.81
N LEU A 163 11.11 3.41 -4.60
CA LEU A 163 10.33 2.66 -5.58
C LEU A 163 8.95 3.31 -5.83
N PRO A 164 8.31 3.05 -7.00
CA PRO A 164 6.98 3.54 -7.30
C PRO A 164 5.89 2.92 -6.41
N TYR A 165 4.85 3.71 -6.13
CA TYR A 165 3.64 3.31 -5.41
C TYR A 165 2.36 3.45 -6.28
N GLY A 166 2.49 3.77 -7.57
CA GLY A 166 1.35 3.95 -8.47
C GLY A 166 0.51 2.68 -8.72
N ASP A 167 1.03 1.50 -8.38
CA ASP A 167 0.33 0.22 -8.40
C ASP A 167 -0.47 -0.05 -7.12
N LYS A 168 -0.16 0.67 -6.02
CA LYS A 168 -0.77 0.51 -4.69
C LYS A 168 -1.77 1.62 -4.38
N LEU A 169 -1.53 2.82 -4.93
CA LEU A 169 -2.32 4.01 -4.67
C LEU A 169 -2.99 4.50 -5.96
N VAL A 170 -4.31 4.57 -5.93
CA VAL A 170 -5.12 5.22 -6.99
C VAL A 170 -4.81 6.73 -7.05
N PRO A 171 -5.02 7.42 -8.19
CA PRO A 171 -4.74 8.87 -8.34
C PRO A 171 -5.25 9.72 -7.19
N GLU A 172 -6.48 9.48 -6.75
CA GLU A 172 -7.15 10.25 -5.70
C GLU A 172 -6.44 10.09 -4.34
N ASP A 173 -6.04 8.86 -4.02
CA ASP A 173 -5.29 8.56 -2.79
C ASP A 173 -3.89 9.19 -2.83
N ARG A 174 -3.25 9.27 -4.00
CA ARG A 174 -1.97 9.97 -4.15
C ARG A 174 -2.11 11.46 -3.89
N TRP A 175 -3.15 12.10 -4.42
CA TRP A 175 -3.44 13.52 -4.11
C TRP A 175 -3.79 13.74 -2.64
N ALA A 176 -4.51 12.81 -2.01
CA ALA A 176 -4.77 12.85 -0.57
C ALA A 176 -3.46 12.79 0.24
N VAL A 177 -2.53 11.92 -0.15
CA VAL A 177 -1.19 11.86 0.47
C VAL A 177 -0.42 13.15 0.25
N VAL A 178 -0.45 13.74 -0.95
CA VAL A 178 0.18 15.06 -1.21
C VAL A 178 -0.40 16.12 -0.28
N ALA A 179 -1.72 16.19 -0.12
CA ALA A 179 -2.38 17.12 0.82
C ALA A 179 -1.91 16.91 2.27
N TYR A 180 -1.78 15.64 2.70
CA TYR A 180 -1.28 15.32 4.03
C TYR A 180 0.20 15.69 4.21
N VAL A 181 1.05 15.47 3.21
CA VAL A 181 2.46 15.91 3.23
C VAL A 181 2.56 17.44 3.35
N ARG A 182 1.72 18.20 2.63
CA ARG A 182 1.65 19.66 2.77
C ARG A 182 1.20 20.09 4.16
N ALA A 183 0.26 19.37 4.76
CA ALA A 183 -0.15 19.64 6.14
C ALA A 183 0.99 19.38 7.14
N LEU A 184 1.76 18.30 6.97
CA LEU A 184 2.94 18.03 7.81
C LEU A 184 3.99 19.14 7.68
N GLN A 185 4.27 19.62 6.47
CA GLN A 185 5.17 20.75 6.24
C GLN A 185 4.68 22.01 6.98
N ARG A 186 3.39 22.35 6.85
CA ARG A 186 2.78 23.49 7.55
C ARG A 186 2.78 23.33 9.08
N ALA A 187 2.57 22.11 9.58
CA ALA A 187 2.58 21.84 11.01
C ALA A 187 3.96 22.07 11.64
N GLN A 188 5.03 21.73 10.92
CA GLN A 188 6.40 21.86 11.41
C GLN A 188 7.01 23.24 11.16
N LEU A 189 6.73 23.86 10.01
CA LEU A 189 7.33 25.12 9.56
C LEU A 189 6.41 26.33 9.73
N GLY A 190 5.19 26.12 10.22
CA GLY A 190 4.20 27.16 10.43
C GLY A 190 4.67 28.22 11.41
N THR A 191 4.32 29.47 11.10
CA THR A 191 4.61 30.63 11.93
C THR A 191 3.32 31.18 12.53
N VAL A 192 3.44 32.10 13.50
CA VAL A 192 2.30 32.83 14.08
C VAL A 192 1.45 33.55 13.01
N LYS A 193 2.05 33.91 11.87
CA LYS A 193 1.34 34.56 10.76
C LYS A 193 0.37 33.63 10.03
N ASP A 194 0.58 32.32 10.12
CA ASP A 194 -0.24 31.32 9.45
C ASP A 194 -1.51 30.96 10.25
N VAL A 195 -1.59 31.40 11.52
CA VAL A 195 -2.74 31.18 12.39
C VAL A 195 -3.87 32.14 11.99
N PRO A 196 -5.07 31.64 11.63
CA PRO A 196 -6.22 32.50 11.35
C PRO A 196 -6.55 33.41 12.55
N PRO A 197 -6.98 34.66 12.33
CA PRO A 197 -7.27 35.60 13.41
C PRO A 197 -8.23 35.05 14.48
N SER A 198 -9.20 34.22 14.08
CA SER A 198 -10.16 33.58 14.98
C SER A 198 -9.54 32.62 16.00
N HIS A 199 -8.36 32.05 15.72
CA HIS A 199 -7.69 31.06 16.56
C HIS A 199 -6.48 31.62 17.31
N LYS A 200 -6.10 32.88 17.07
CA LYS A 200 -4.94 33.50 17.74
C LYS A 200 -5.12 33.59 19.25
N SER A 201 -6.30 33.98 19.71
CA SER A 201 -6.62 34.10 21.13
C SER A 201 -6.56 32.77 21.88
N GLU A 202 -6.95 31.66 21.21
CA GLU A 202 -6.91 30.30 21.80
C GLU A 202 -5.46 29.83 22.06
N LEU A 203 -4.51 30.35 21.29
CA LEU A 203 -3.09 30.02 21.38
C LEU A 203 -2.27 31.06 22.17
N GLY A 204 -2.93 32.04 22.79
CA GLY A 204 -2.24 33.12 23.53
C GLY A 204 -1.45 34.08 22.64
N LEU A 205 -1.78 34.14 21.36
CA LEU A 205 -1.15 35.01 20.36
C LEU A 205 -1.97 36.30 20.23
N GLN A 206 -1.28 37.45 20.22
CA GLN A 206 -1.88 38.76 19.95
C GLN A 206 -2.18 38.97 18.46
#